data_AF-A0A7C1NW73-F1
#
_entry.id   AF-A0A7C1NW73-F1
#
_cell.length_a   1.000
_cell.length_b   1.000
_cell.length_c   1.000
_cell.angle_alpha   90.00
_cell.angle_beta   90.00
_cell.angle_gamma   90.00
#
_symmetry.space_group_name_H-M   'P 1'
#
loop_
_entity.id
_entity.type
_entity.pdbx_description
1 polymer ?
#
loop_
_entity_poly.entity_id
_entity_poly.type
_entity_poly.pdbx_seq_one_letter_code
_entity_poly.pdbx_strand_id
1 'polypeptide(L)'
;RFMQRIEAHFGKRPIIYTSVDFHRDNLEGAFKDHHFWVRAVAQHPSVIYPERRWSFWQYTSTGVIPGIRGETDINVFAGTQKNWQNWVAAVSK
;
A
#
# COMPACT_ATOMS: atom_id res chain seq x y z
N ARG A 1 -12.84 8.46 11.97
CA ARG A 1 -13.73 7.52 12.69
C ARG A 1 -13.43 6.04 12.39
N PHE A 2 -13.51 5.55 11.15
CA PHE A 2 -13.27 4.13 10.84
C PHE A 2 -11.84 3.67 11.22
N MET A 3 -10.81 4.37 10.72
CA MET A 3 -9.39 4.02 10.98
C MET A 3 -9.07 3.94 12.47
N GLN A 4 -9.55 4.90 13.26
CA GLN A 4 -9.36 4.92 14.72
C GLN A 4 -10.00 3.71 15.41
N ARG A 5 -11.16 3.24 14.92
CA ARG A 5 -11.83 2.06 15.49
C ARG A 5 -11.08 0.77 15.16
N ILE A 6 -10.56 0.66 13.94
CA ILE A 6 -9.74 -0.49 13.53
C ILE A 6 -8.44 -0.50 14.34
N GLU A 7 -7.75 0.65 14.46
CA GLU A 7 -6.52 0.77 15.26
C GLU A 7 -6.77 0.42 16.73
N ALA A 8 -7.87 0.91 17.33
CA ALA A 8 -8.23 0.58 18.70
C ALA A 8 -8.57 -0.90 18.92
N HIS A 9 -9.21 -1.55 17.94
CA HIS A 9 -9.60 -2.95 18.06
C HIS A 9 -8.43 -3.93 17.87
N PHE A 10 -7.59 -3.69 16.87
CA PHE A 10 -6.47 -4.58 16.54
C PHE A 10 -5.15 -4.18 17.20
N GLY A 11 -5.07 -2.99 17.82
CA GLY A 11 -3.84 -2.46 18.40
C GLY A 11 -2.77 -2.10 17.36
N LYS A 12 -3.14 -2.06 16.08
CA LYS A 12 -2.23 -1.84 14.95
C LYS A 12 -2.78 -0.77 14.02
N ARG A 13 -1.90 0.15 13.61
CA ARG A 13 -2.26 1.18 12.63
C ARG A 13 -2.60 0.55 11.28
N PRO A 14 -3.78 0.78 10.70
CA PRO A 14 -4.16 0.14 9.44
C PRO A 14 -3.38 0.72 8.26
N ILE A 15 -3.13 -0.11 7.25
CA ILE A 15 -2.60 0.31 5.95
C ILE A 15 -3.79 0.66 5.04
N ILE A 16 -3.69 1.75 4.29
CA ILE A 16 -4.74 2.18 3.37
C ILE A 16 -4.42 1.71 1.96
N TYR A 17 -5.27 0.84 1.40
CA TYR A 17 -5.23 0.50 -0.03
C TYR A 17 -6.07 1.49 -0.84
N THR A 18 -5.61 1.86 -2.04
CA THR A 18 -6.39 2.73 -2.96
C THR A 18 -6.00 2.55 -4.43
N SER A 19 -6.98 2.75 -5.32
CA SER A 19 -6.75 2.96 -6.75
C SER A 19 -6.34 4.41 -7.04
N VAL A 20 -5.91 4.67 -8.28
CA VAL A 20 -5.51 6.01 -8.76
C VAL A 20 -6.65 7.03 -8.61
N ASP A 21 -7.80 6.78 -9.23
CA ASP A 21 -8.88 7.76 -9.27
C ASP A 21 -9.44 8.06 -7.87
N PHE A 22 -9.72 7.02 -7.09
CA PHE A 22 -10.20 7.19 -5.71
C PHE A 22 -9.22 8.00 -4.85
N HIS A 23 -7.91 7.78 -4.99
CA HIS A 23 -6.91 8.54 -4.24
C HIS A 23 -6.91 10.01 -4.61
N ARG A 24 -6.85 10.30 -5.92
CA ARG A 24 -6.88 11.67 -6.45
C ARG A 24 -8.12 12.41 -5.95
N ASP A 25 -9.27 11.76 -6.04
CA ASP A 25 -10.55 12.44 -5.82
C ASP A 25 -10.90 12.58 -4.32
N ASN A 26 -10.30 11.76 -3.43
CA ASN A 26 -10.74 11.68 -2.02
C ASN A 26 -9.62 11.70 -0.97
N LEU A 27 -8.40 11.31 -1.32
CA LEU A 27 -7.34 11.03 -0.35
C LEU A 27 -6.10 11.91 -0.52
N GLU A 28 -6.07 12.84 -1.49
CA GLU A 28 -5.01 13.83 -1.58
C GLU A 28 -4.90 14.64 -0.28
N GLY A 29 -3.67 14.80 0.23
CA GLY A 29 -3.40 15.47 1.50
C GLY A 29 -3.91 14.76 2.77
N ALA A 30 -4.78 13.75 2.66
CA ALA A 30 -5.34 13.03 3.80
C ALA A 30 -4.40 11.93 4.32
N PHE A 31 -4.61 11.52 5.58
CA PHE A 31 -3.94 10.39 6.23
C PHE A 31 -2.41 10.39 6.09
N LYS A 32 -1.77 11.56 6.29
CA LYS A 32 -0.30 11.72 6.14
C LYS A 32 0.52 10.78 7.03
N ASP A 33 -0.05 10.37 8.17
CA ASP A 33 0.60 9.48 9.14
C ASP A 33 0.25 8.00 8.96
N HIS A 34 -0.36 7.62 7.82
CA HIS A 34 -0.66 6.23 7.50
C HIS A 34 0.22 5.73 6.36
N HIS A 35 0.51 4.43 6.40
CA HIS A 35 1.10 3.74 5.27
C HIS A 35 0.05 3.51 4.17
N PHE A 36 0.46 3.74 2.92
CA PHE A 36 -0.37 3.49 1.76
C PHE A 36 0.10 2.27 0.97
N TRP A 37 -0.86 1.49 0.50
CA TRP A 37 -0.71 0.46 -0.52
C TRP A 37 -1.42 0.93 -1.78
N VAL A 38 -0.66 1.40 -2.76
CA VAL A 38 -1.24 2.02 -3.95
C VAL A 38 -1.32 1.03 -5.11
N ARG A 39 -2.36 1.13 -5.93
CA ARG A 39 -2.45 0.41 -7.21
C ARG A 39 -2.09 1.35 -8.36
N ALA A 40 -1.05 0.99 -9.10
CA ALA A 40 -0.71 1.66 -10.36
C ALA A 40 -0.13 0.64 -11.34
N VAL A 41 -0.95 0.19 -12.30
CA VAL A 41 -0.56 -0.89 -13.23
C VAL A 41 -0.02 -0.36 -14.56
N ALA A 42 -0.30 0.89 -14.90
CA ALA A 42 0.10 1.50 -16.16
C ALA A 42 1.43 2.29 -16.06
N GLN A 43 1.78 2.79 -14.86
CA GLN A 43 2.96 3.62 -14.65
C GLN A 43 3.46 3.52 -13.21
N HIS A 44 4.73 3.87 -12.99
CA HIS A 44 5.33 3.87 -11.66
C HIS A 44 4.60 4.83 -10.69
N PRO A 45 4.39 4.45 -9.42
CA PRO A 45 3.67 5.27 -8.44
C PRO A 45 4.25 6.67 -8.21
N SER A 46 5.56 6.89 -8.42
CA SER A 46 6.17 8.21 -8.25
C SER A 46 5.66 9.25 -9.24
N VAL A 47 5.07 8.82 -10.37
CA VAL A 47 4.48 9.73 -11.36
C VAL A 47 2.99 9.93 -11.07
N ILE A 48 2.30 8.85 -10.72
CA ILE A 48 0.84 8.86 -10.51
C ILE A 48 0.45 9.44 -9.14
N TYR A 49 1.34 9.35 -8.16
CA TYR A 49 1.12 9.83 -6.79
C TYR A 49 2.31 10.68 -6.30
N PRO A 50 2.64 11.81 -6.95
CA PRO A 50 3.88 12.56 -6.73
C PRO A 50 4.08 12.98 -5.27
N GLU A 51 3.00 13.39 -4.60
CA GLU A 51 3.03 13.88 -3.21
C GLU A 51 2.65 12.81 -2.17
N ARG A 52 2.52 11.53 -2.59
CA ARG A 52 2.11 10.45 -1.70
C ARG A 52 3.28 9.54 -1.38
N ARG A 53 3.63 9.48 -0.09
CA ARG A 53 4.44 8.38 0.43
C ARG A 53 3.60 7.10 0.45
N TRP A 54 4.12 6.04 -0.16
CA TRP A 54 3.53 4.71 -0.17
C TRP A 54 4.56 3.69 0.31
N SER A 55 4.07 2.56 0.82
CA SER A 55 4.90 1.46 1.32
C SER A 55 4.73 0.19 0.52
N PHE A 56 3.57 0.03 -0.13
CA PHE A 56 3.30 -1.10 -1.00
C PHE A 56 2.76 -0.61 -2.34
N TRP A 57 3.11 -1.33 -3.39
CA TRP A 57 2.66 -1.04 -4.74
C TRP A 57 2.12 -2.31 -5.38
N GLN A 58 0.84 -2.31 -5.76
CA GLN A 58 0.25 -3.28 -6.68
C GLN A 58 0.56 -2.85 -8.11
N TYR A 59 1.48 -3.57 -8.76
CA TYR A 59 1.98 -3.22 -10.10
C TYR A 59 1.32 -4.02 -11.22
N THR A 60 0.60 -5.09 -10.88
CA THR A 60 -0.20 -5.86 -11.84
C THR A 60 -1.36 -6.55 -11.14
N SER A 61 -2.46 -6.73 -11.87
CA SER A 61 -3.58 -7.60 -11.50
C SER A 61 -3.68 -8.86 -12.37
N THR A 62 -2.81 -8.99 -13.36
CA THR A 62 -2.78 -10.08 -14.35
C THR A 62 -1.50 -10.90 -14.23
N GLY A 63 -0.92 -10.92 -13.03
CA GLY A 63 0.28 -11.68 -12.74
C GLY A 63 0.02 -13.18 -12.83
N VAL A 64 1.02 -13.94 -13.28
CA VAL A 64 0.99 -15.40 -13.27
C VAL A 64 2.13 -15.88 -12.37
N ILE A 65 1.78 -16.57 -11.29
CA ILE A 65 2.72 -17.07 -10.29
C ILE A 65 2.57 -18.59 -10.20
N PRO A 66 3.67 -19.37 -10.34
CA PRO A 66 3.62 -20.81 -10.13
C PRO A 66 2.98 -21.16 -8.78
N GLY A 67 1.96 -22.03 -8.82
CA GLY A 67 1.18 -22.42 -7.64
C GLY A 67 -0.11 -21.62 -7.40
N ILE A 68 -0.34 -20.53 -8.15
CA ILE A 68 -1.60 -19.79 -8.14
C ILE A 68 -2.31 -20.03 -9.48
N ARG A 69 -3.57 -20.49 -9.42
CA ARG A 69 -4.38 -20.69 -10.62
C ARG A 69 -5.00 -19.37 -11.07
N GLY A 70 -4.80 -19.03 -12.34
CA GLY A 70 -5.34 -17.81 -12.95
C GLY A 70 -4.49 -16.57 -12.69
N GLU A 71 -5.06 -15.43 -13.06
CA GLU A 71 -4.46 -14.12 -12.85
C GLU A 71 -4.46 -13.74 -11.36
N THR A 72 -3.38 -13.11 -10.90
CA THR A 72 -3.24 -12.64 -9.52
C THR A 72 -2.62 -11.26 -9.45
N ASP A 73 -2.97 -10.52 -8.40
CA ASP A 73 -2.28 -9.31 -8.03
C ASP A 73 -0.84 -9.62 -7.60
N ILE A 74 0.13 -8.85 -8.11
CA ILE A 74 1.51 -8.90 -7.62
C ILE A 74 1.91 -7.53 -7.09
N ASN A 75 2.60 -7.55 -5.96
CA ASN A 75 2.89 -6.38 -5.16
C ASN A 75 4.35 -6.35 -4.74
N VAL A 76 4.88 -5.14 -4.54
CA VAL A 76 6.22 -4.92 -3.99
C VAL A 76 6.17 -3.99 -2.79
N PHE A 77 7.12 -4.15 -1.88
CA PHE A 77 7.38 -3.21 -0.80
C PHE A 77 8.35 -2.12 -1.27
N ALA A 78 8.16 -0.89 -0.82
CA ALA A 78 9.03 0.24 -1.11
C ALA A 78 10.35 0.13 -0.32
N GLY A 79 11.37 -0.46 -0.95
CA GLY A 79 12.74 -0.47 -0.44
C GLY A 79 13.42 -1.82 -0.54
N THR A 80 14.54 -1.95 0.17
CA THR A 80 15.34 -3.18 0.24
C THR A 80 14.81 -4.16 1.30
N GLN A 81 15.33 -5.39 1.31
CA GLN A 81 15.06 -6.37 2.37
C GLN A 81 15.39 -5.85 3.77
N LYS A 82 16.46 -5.05 3.93
CA LYS A 82 16.79 -4.41 5.21
C LYS A 82 15.71 -3.39 5.61
N ASN A 83 15.19 -2.61 4.66
CA ASN A 83 14.08 -1.70 4.92
C ASN A 83 12.82 -2.47 5.36
N TRP A 84 12.52 -3.59 4.70
CA TRP A 84 11.41 -4.48 5.07
C TRP A 84 11.55 -4.99 6.51
N GLN A 85 12.70 -5.56 6.87
CA GLN A 85 12.95 -6.09 8.22
C GLN A 85 12.78 -5.00 9.29
N ASN A 86 13.31 -3.80 9.04
CA ASN A 86 13.15 -2.66 9.95
C ASN A 86 11.68 -2.24 10.08
N TRP A 87 10.93 -2.22 8.97
CA TRP A 87 9.51 -1.87 8.98
C TRP A 87 8.70 -2.90 9.76
N VAL A 88 8.89 -4.19 9.51
CA VAL A 88 8.23 -5.29 10.25
C VAL A 88 8.52 -5.18 11.75
N ALA A 89 9.77 -4.98 12.14
CA ALA A 89 10.14 -4.81 13.55
C ALA A 89 9.47 -3.59 14.19
N ALA A 90 9.29 -2.48 13.44
CA ALA A 90 8.64 -1.28 13.93
C ALA A 90 7.12 -1.48 14.13
N VAL A 91 6.44 -2.15 13.20
CA VAL A 91 4.96 -2.33 13.25
C VAL A 91 4.52 -3.54 14.09
N SER A 92 5.44 -4.45 14.43
CA SER A 92 5.12 -5.64 15.23
C SER A 92 5.08 -5.36 16.74
N LYS A 93 5.64 -4.24 17.21
CA LYS A 93 5.48 -3.73 18.57
C LYS A 93 4.05 -3.30 18.83
#